data_AF-A0A3M0ZNX5-F1
#
_entry.id   AF-A0A3M0ZNX5-F1
#
_cell.length_a   1.000
_cell.length_b   1.000
_cell.length_c   1.000
_cell.angle_alpha   90.00
_cell.angle_beta   90.00
_cell.angle_gamma   90.00
#
_symmetry.space_group_name_H-M   'P 1'
#
loop_
_entity.id
_entity.type
_entity.pdbx_description
1 polymer ?
#
loop_
_entity_poly.entity_id
_entity_poly.type
_entity_poly.pdbx_seq_one_letter_code
_entity_poly.pdbx_strand_id
1 'polypeptide(L)'
;MLGVLLFGFGGIRLYIRCITYRDKENIEVDEEVLFDLEDALDRVDGDKELLQELIGMFFDSYESEISKIEEAISSKNYPEVNSLSHSIKSALGNLGAKAAFNLAYKLELMGKNEDLADAEDTLEKLKEAIEGFKREAESKL
;
A
#
# COMPACT_ATOMS: atom_id res chain seq x y z
N MET A 1 31.43 12.05 -28.44
CA MET A 1 31.42 10.97 -29.45
C MET A 1 31.60 9.69 -28.67
N LEU A 2 30.72 8.71 -28.56
CA LEU A 2 29.36 8.39 -29.04
C LEU A 2 28.62 7.86 -27.78
N GLY A 3 27.29 7.76 -27.65
CA GLY A 3 26.17 7.88 -28.56
C GLY A 3 24.92 7.52 -27.76
N VAL A 4 23.87 8.29 -27.94
CA VAL A 4 22.54 8.07 -27.37
C VAL A 4 21.92 6.83 -28.04
N LEU A 5 21.30 5.95 -27.26
CA LEU A 5 20.28 5.05 -27.78
C LEU A 5 19.03 5.15 -26.90
N LEU A 6 18.12 5.99 -27.38
CA LEU A 6 16.71 5.99 -27.04
C LEU A 6 16.10 4.72 -27.64
N PHE A 7 15.48 3.89 -26.79
CA PHE A 7 14.34 3.08 -27.18
C PHE A 7 13.25 3.29 -26.14
N GLY A 8 12.17 3.92 -26.59
CA GLY A 8 10.92 3.96 -25.85
C GLY A 8 10.18 2.64 -26.00
N PHE A 9 9.60 2.16 -24.91
CA PHE A 9 8.35 1.42 -24.88
C PHE A 9 7.65 1.74 -23.56
N GLY A 10 6.40 2.17 -23.69
CA GLY A 10 5.49 2.38 -22.57
C GLY A 10 5.26 1.07 -21.81
N GLY A 11 5.17 1.21 -20.50
CA GLY A 11 4.99 0.12 -19.56
C GLY A 11 5.34 0.68 -18.21
N ILE A 12 4.34 0.82 -17.34
CA ILE A 12 4.49 1.24 -15.96
C ILE A 12 5.53 0.33 -15.32
N ARG A 13 6.77 0.82 -15.25
CA ARG A 13 7.86 0.14 -14.58
C ARG A 13 7.62 0.46 -13.12
N LEU A 14 7.15 -0.53 -12.36
CA LEU A 14 7.24 -0.52 -10.90
C LEU A 14 8.70 -0.21 -10.54
N TYR A 15 9.01 1.07 -10.42
CA TYR A 15 10.15 1.52 -9.66
C TYR A 15 9.71 1.36 -8.22
N ILE A 16 10.01 0.18 -7.67
CA ILE A 16 10.59 0.17 -6.32
C ILE A 16 11.85 1.02 -6.47
N ARG A 17 11.67 2.34 -6.33
CA ARG A 17 12.76 3.28 -6.17
C ARG A 17 13.30 2.95 -4.79
N CYS A 18 14.22 2.00 -4.77
CA CYS A 18 15.19 1.85 -3.71
C CYS A 18 15.74 3.25 -3.48
N ILE A 19 15.29 3.86 -2.40
CA ILE A 19 15.51 5.26 -2.14
C ILE A 19 17.02 5.37 -1.91
N THR A 20 17.74 5.99 -2.85
CA THR A 20 19.14 6.31 -2.65
C THR A 20 19.21 7.48 -1.68
N TYR A 21 18.98 7.22 -0.39
CA TYR A 21 19.19 8.18 0.68
C TYR A 21 20.69 8.30 0.96
N ARG A 22 21.26 9.32 0.34
CA ARG A 22 22.47 9.98 0.78
C ARG A 22 22.13 10.77 2.04
N ASP A 23 22.19 10.11 3.19
CA ASP A 23 22.79 10.58 4.44
C ASP A 23 22.52 9.53 5.53
N LYS A 24 23.57 9.15 6.24
CA LYS A 24 23.53 8.17 7.33
C LYS A 24 23.06 8.90 8.59
N GLU A 25 21.95 8.46 9.18
CA GLU A 25 21.81 8.12 10.60
C GLU A 25 20.35 7.78 10.92
N ASN A 26 20.11 6.50 11.27
CA ASN A 26 18.91 5.94 11.91
C ASN A 26 17.54 6.19 11.25
N ILE A 27 17.18 5.38 10.24
CA ILE A 27 15.78 5.25 9.79
C ILE A 27 15.14 4.16 10.65
N GLU A 28 14.44 4.57 11.70
CA GLU A 28 13.47 3.71 12.37
C GLU A 28 12.34 3.44 11.37
N VAL A 29 12.16 2.17 10.99
CA VAL A 29 11.06 1.76 10.13
C VAL A 29 9.82 1.75 11.02
N ASP A 30 9.18 2.90 11.09
CA ASP A 30 8.15 3.17 12.09
C ASP A 30 6.84 2.50 11.65
N GLU A 31 6.59 1.29 12.18
CA GLU A 31 5.40 0.48 11.91
C GLU A 31 4.09 1.20 12.28
N GLU A 32 4.17 2.32 13.01
CA GLU A 32 3.04 3.13 13.47
C GLU A 32 2.65 4.28 12.53
N VAL A 33 3.40 4.57 11.46
CA VAL A 33 3.06 5.71 10.57
C VAL A 33 1.79 5.40 9.77
N LEU A 34 0.69 6.04 10.16
CA LEU A 34 -0.61 5.88 9.52
C LEU A 34 -0.70 6.62 8.18
N PHE A 35 -0.11 7.81 8.08
CA PHE A 35 -0.08 8.59 6.84
C PHE A 35 1.24 9.37 6.65
N ASP A 36 2.04 8.94 5.68
CA ASP A 36 3.17 9.71 5.18
C ASP A 36 2.73 10.64 4.04
N LEU A 37 2.31 11.84 4.43
CA LEU A 37 1.81 12.85 3.50
C LEU A 37 2.90 13.37 2.54
N GLU A 38 4.15 13.49 3.00
CA GLU A 38 5.23 14.03 2.17
C GLU A 38 5.53 13.08 1.01
N ASP A 39 5.73 11.81 1.33
CA ASP A 39 5.96 10.76 0.33
C ASP A 39 4.73 10.54 -0.57
N ALA A 40 3.50 10.71 -0.06
CA ALA A 40 2.29 10.68 -0.87
C ALA A 40 2.20 11.85 -1.85
N LEU A 41 2.52 13.08 -1.41
CA LEU A 41 2.51 14.27 -2.26
C LEU A 41 3.58 14.21 -3.34
N ASP A 42 4.76 13.68 -3.04
CA ASP A 42 5.83 13.50 -4.03
C ASP A 42 5.40 12.60 -5.20
N ARG A 43 4.48 11.66 -5.00
CA ARG A 43 3.95 10.78 -6.07
C ARG A 43 2.98 11.48 -7.01
N VAL A 44 2.39 12.57 -6.57
CA VAL A 44 1.43 13.40 -7.33
C VAL A 44 2.01 14.77 -7.66
N ASP A 45 3.35 14.90 -7.68
CA ASP A 45 4.06 16.14 -7.97
C ASP A 45 3.60 17.35 -7.11
N GLY A 46 3.19 17.08 -5.86
CA GLY A 46 2.70 18.08 -4.91
C GLY A 46 1.22 18.47 -5.08
N ASP A 47 0.48 17.83 -5.98
CA ASP A 47 -0.94 18.10 -6.24
C ASP A 47 -1.84 17.51 -5.14
N LYS A 48 -2.24 18.35 -4.19
CA LYS A 48 -3.09 17.96 -3.06
C LYS A 48 -4.50 17.55 -3.49
N GLU A 49 -5.07 18.22 -4.49
CA GLU A 49 -6.43 17.94 -4.96
C GLU A 49 -6.49 16.57 -5.62
N LEU A 50 -5.47 16.24 -6.44
CA LEU A 50 -5.32 14.91 -7.02
C LEU A 50 -5.14 13.84 -5.93
N LEU A 51 -4.33 14.10 -4.90
CA LEU A 51 -4.17 13.15 -3.79
C LEU A 51 -5.51 12.88 -3.07
N GLN A 52 -6.29 13.93 -2.80
CA GLN A 52 -7.62 13.79 -2.20
C GLN A 52 -8.57 12.96 -3.08
N GLU A 53 -8.56 13.17 -4.40
CA GLU A 53 -9.35 12.38 -5.34
C GLU A 53 -8.96 10.89 -5.30
N LEU A 54 -7.66 10.59 -5.35
CA LEU A 54 -7.16 9.21 -5.30
C LEU A 54 -7.51 8.51 -3.97
N ILE A 55 -7.41 9.23 -2.86
CA ILE A 55 -7.82 8.72 -1.54
C ILE A 55 -9.33 8.44 -1.53
N GLY A 56 -10.14 9.35 -2.06
CA GLY A 56 -11.59 9.16 -2.18
C GLY A 56 -11.95 7.92 -2.99
N MET A 57 -11.35 7.74 -4.17
CA MET A 57 -11.58 6.56 -5.03
C MET A 57 -11.20 5.24 -4.35
N PHE A 58 -10.15 5.24 -3.53
CA PHE A 58 -9.80 4.08 -2.73
C PHE A 58 -10.91 3.76 -1.71
N PHE A 59 -11.37 4.76 -0.95
CA PHE A 59 -12.44 4.57 0.04
C PHE A 59 -13.82 4.26 -0.56
N ASP A 60 -14.05 4.53 -1.85
CA ASP A 60 -15.28 4.09 -2.53
C ASP A 60 -15.32 2.57 -2.78
N SER A 61 -14.16 1.90 -2.78
CA SER A 61 -14.05 0.48 -3.15
C SER A 61 -13.47 -0.41 -2.04
N TYR A 62 -12.82 0.16 -1.02
CA TYR A 62 -12.07 -0.61 -0.01
C TYR A 62 -12.94 -1.63 0.75
N GLU A 63 -14.18 -1.31 1.13
CA GLU A 63 -15.05 -2.24 1.90
C GLU A 63 -15.33 -3.52 1.12
N SER A 64 -15.49 -3.41 -0.20
CA SER A 64 -15.69 -4.56 -1.08
C SER A 64 -14.41 -5.40 -1.18
N GLU A 65 -13.24 -4.77 -1.27
CA GLU A 65 -11.96 -5.48 -1.31
C GLU A 65 -11.67 -6.22 0.00
N ILE A 66 -11.88 -5.55 1.14
CA ILE A 66 -11.73 -6.14 2.47
C ILE A 66 -12.66 -7.33 2.67
N SER A 67 -13.93 -7.22 2.25
CA SER A 67 -14.90 -8.31 2.34
C SER A 67 -14.46 -9.53 1.52
N LYS A 68 -13.86 -9.34 0.34
CA LYS A 68 -13.33 -10.43 -0.48
C LYS A 68 -12.13 -11.10 0.17
N ILE A 69 -11.25 -10.33 0.82
CA ILE A 69 -10.12 -10.88 1.59
C ILE A 69 -10.65 -11.73 2.75
N GLU A 70 -11.66 -11.26 3.46
CA GLU A 70 -12.31 -12.00 4.55
C GLU A 70 -12.92 -13.32 4.07
N GLU A 71 -13.62 -13.31 2.92
CA GLU A 71 -14.14 -14.53 2.29
C GLU A 71 -13.01 -15.49 1.88
N ALA A 72 -11.94 -14.98 1.27
CA ALA A 72 -10.78 -15.77 0.88
C ALA A 72 -10.08 -16.43 2.08
N ILE A 73 -9.98 -15.72 3.22
CA ILE A 73 -9.43 -16.26 4.47
C ILE A 73 -10.34 -17.38 5.01
N SER A 74 -11.64 -17.13 5.11
CA SER A 74 -12.60 -18.10 5.67
C SER A 74 -12.68 -19.40 4.83
N SER A 75 -12.53 -19.28 3.51
CA SER A 75 -12.48 -20.41 2.57
C SER A 75 -11.10 -21.04 2.43
N LYS A 76 -10.08 -20.53 3.13
CA LYS A 76 -8.66 -20.95 3.03
C LYS A 76 -8.13 -20.92 1.59
N ASN A 77 -8.58 -19.95 0.79
CA ASN A 77 -8.13 -19.77 -0.58
C ASN A 77 -6.83 -18.96 -0.61
N TYR A 78 -5.71 -19.63 -0.37
CA TYR A 78 -4.39 -18.98 -0.26
C TYR A 78 -3.98 -18.12 -1.47
N PRO A 79 -4.16 -18.58 -2.73
CA PRO A 79 -3.86 -17.75 -3.89
C PRO A 79 -4.71 -16.47 -3.97
N GLU A 80 -5.98 -16.55 -3.58
CA GLU A 80 -6.88 -15.40 -3.58
C GLU A 80 -6.51 -14.40 -2.48
N VAL A 81 -6.19 -14.88 -1.27
CA VAL A 81 -5.66 -14.02 -0.19
C VAL A 81 -4.40 -13.30 -0.66
N ASN A 82 -3.47 -14.01 -1.31
CA ASN A 82 -2.24 -13.42 -1.84
C ASN A 82 -2.54 -12.32 -2.86
N SER A 83 -3.37 -12.61 -3.86
CA SER A 83 -3.68 -11.70 -4.98
C SER A 83 -4.44 -10.45 -4.53
N LEU A 84 -5.46 -10.61 -3.70
CA LEU A 84 -6.25 -9.50 -3.16
C LEU A 84 -5.39 -8.61 -2.25
N SER A 85 -4.59 -9.22 -1.37
CA SER A 85 -3.70 -8.49 -0.47
C SER A 85 -2.60 -7.73 -1.22
N HIS A 86 -2.07 -8.30 -2.31
CA HIS A 86 -1.13 -7.62 -3.19
C HIS A 86 -1.74 -6.36 -3.83
N SER A 87 -3.01 -6.46 -4.23
CA SER A 87 -3.74 -5.38 -4.90
C SER A 87 -3.99 -4.22 -3.95
N ILE A 88 -4.57 -4.48 -2.78
CA ILE A 88 -4.83 -3.44 -1.76
C ILE A 88 -3.53 -2.85 -1.21
N LYS A 89 -2.48 -3.66 -1.02
CA LYS A 89 -1.14 -3.18 -0.65
C LYS A 89 -0.63 -2.15 -1.66
N SER A 90 -0.76 -2.44 -2.96
CA SER A 90 -0.27 -1.54 -4.01
C SER A 90 -1.00 -0.19 -3.98
N ALA A 91 -2.32 -0.20 -3.74
CA ALA A 91 -3.10 1.03 -3.56
C ALA A 91 -2.61 1.81 -2.34
N LEU A 92 -2.54 1.18 -1.16
CA LEU A 92 -2.10 1.80 0.09
C LEU A 92 -0.69 2.41 0.00
N GLY A 93 0.22 1.74 -0.72
CA GLY A 93 1.57 2.23 -0.95
C GLY A 93 1.61 3.52 -1.77
N ASN A 94 0.72 3.66 -2.77
CA ASN A 94 0.62 4.90 -3.54
C ASN A 94 0.03 6.05 -2.73
N LEU A 95 -0.81 5.75 -1.75
CA LEU A 95 -1.49 6.74 -0.91
C LEU A 95 -0.68 7.15 0.34
N GLY A 96 0.48 6.55 0.57
CA GLY A 96 1.31 6.84 1.76
C GLY A 96 0.81 6.20 3.06
N ALA A 97 -0.10 5.23 2.99
CA ALA A 97 -0.68 4.54 4.15
C ALA A 97 0.26 3.43 4.66
N LYS A 98 1.41 3.80 5.26
CA LYS A 98 2.52 2.86 5.55
C LYS A 98 2.15 1.70 6.48
N ALA A 99 1.48 1.97 7.61
CA ALA A 99 1.07 0.92 8.54
C ALA A 99 0.13 -0.09 7.86
N ALA A 100 -0.88 0.40 7.14
CA ALA A 100 -1.80 -0.44 6.39
C ALA A 100 -1.09 -1.22 5.26
N PHE A 101 -0.15 -0.59 4.54
CA PHE A 101 0.67 -1.25 3.54
C PHE A 101 1.42 -2.46 4.10
N ASN A 102 2.04 -2.32 5.28
CA ASN A 102 2.79 -3.40 5.92
C ASN A 102 1.90 -4.57 6.33
N LEU A 103 0.70 -4.28 6.85
CA LEU A 103 -0.27 -5.31 7.23
C LEU A 103 -0.85 -6.04 6.00
N ALA A 104 -1.15 -5.31 4.92
CA ALA A 104 -1.55 -5.91 3.65
C ALA A 104 -0.43 -6.77 3.05
N TYR A 105 0.83 -6.34 3.17
CA TYR A 105 1.97 -7.15 2.75
C TYR A 105 2.13 -8.43 3.60
N LYS A 106 1.84 -8.37 4.91
CA LYS A 106 1.84 -9.54 5.77
C LYS A 106 0.77 -10.56 5.33
N LEU A 107 -0.44 -10.12 5.00
CA LEU A 107 -1.49 -10.99 4.44
C LEU A 107 -1.10 -11.57 3.07
N GLU A 108 -0.44 -10.78 2.21
CA GLU A 108 0.09 -11.26 0.94
C GLU A 108 1.07 -12.42 1.16
N LEU A 109 1.99 -12.29 2.12
CA LEU A 109 2.96 -13.34 2.46
C LEU A 109 2.29 -14.57 3.08
N MET A 110 1.28 -14.38 3.93
CA MET A 110 0.48 -15.48 4.51
C MET A 110 -0.18 -16.32 3.41
N GLY A 111 -0.85 -15.68 2.45
CA GLY A 111 -1.41 -16.35 1.28
C GLY A 111 -0.33 -17.03 0.42
N LYS A 112 0.83 -16.37 0.22
CA LYS A 112 1.94 -16.94 -0.56
C LYS A 112 2.55 -18.19 0.08
N ASN A 113 2.65 -18.20 1.40
CA ASN A 113 3.28 -19.27 2.17
C ASN A 113 2.29 -20.38 2.55
N GLU A 114 1.03 -20.27 2.14
CA GLU A 114 -0.06 -21.19 2.49
C GLU A 114 -0.25 -21.33 4.02
N ASP A 115 -0.01 -20.24 4.76
CA ASP A 115 -0.17 -20.18 6.21
C ASP A 115 -1.05 -18.98 6.60
N LEU A 116 -2.28 -19.29 7.03
CA LEU A 116 -3.30 -18.31 7.42
C LEU A 116 -3.57 -18.32 8.93
N ALA A 117 -2.68 -18.87 9.76
CA ALA A 117 -2.91 -19.01 11.20
C ALA A 117 -3.32 -17.70 11.89
N ASP A 118 -2.68 -16.58 11.52
CA ASP A 118 -2.92 -15.25 12.08
C ASP A 118 -3.58 -14.28 11.07
N ALA A 119 -4.21 -14.82 10.01
CA ALA A 119 -4.75 -13.99 8.93
C ALA A 119 -5.94 -13.14 9.38
N GLU A 120 -6.82 -13.68 10.23
CA GLU A 120 -7.96 -12.93 10.77
C GLU A 120 -7.52 -11.76 11.65
N ASP A 121 -6.59 -11.99 12.59
CA ASP A 121 -6.01 -10.93 13.44
C ASP A 121 -5.28 -9.87 12.61
N THR A 122 -4.54 -10.30 11.58
CA THR A 122 -3.84 -9.37 10.68
C THR A 122 -4.81 -8.55 9.84
N LEU A 123 -5.94 -9.14 9.40
CA LEU A 123 -7.00 -8.43 8.68
C LEU A 123 -7.69 -7.39 9.57
N GLU A 124 -7.99 -7.71 10.83
CA GLU A 124 -8.58 -6.75 11.76
C GLU A 124 -7.64 -5.57 12.02
N LYS A 125 -6.35 -5.83 12.23
CA LYS A 125 -5.34 -4.76 12.33
C LYS A 125 -5.25 -3.92 11.06
N LEU A 126 -5.37 -4.54 9.88
CA LEU A 126 -5.38 -3.82 8.61
C LEU A 126 -6.59 -2.88 8.53
N LYS A 127 -7.78 -3.33 8.91
CA LYS A 127 -9.00 -2.49 8.98
C LYS A 127 -8.78 -1.30 9.91
N GLU A 128 -8.24 -1.52 11.11
CA GLU A 128 -7.93 -0.44 12.07
C GLU A 128 -6.91 0.56 11.52
N ALA A 129 -5.86 0.09 10.85
CA ALA A 129 -4.84 0.94 10.25
C ALA A 129 -5.40 1.78 9.08
N ILE A 130 -6.31 1.22 8.28
CA ILE A 130 -7.01 1.93 7.19
C ILE A 130 -7.88 3.06 7.76
N GLU A 131 -8.63 2.80 8.83
CA GLU A 131 -9.42 3.84 9.52
C GLU A 131 -8.54 4.89 10.21
N GLY A 132 -7.38 4.49 10.72
CA GLY A 132 -6.34 5.40 11.20
C GLY A 132 -5.84 6.34 10.09
N PHE A 133 -5.47 5.76 8.95
CA PHE A 133 -5.07 6.49 7.75
C PHE A 133 -6.15 7.48 7.29
N LYS A 134 -7.42 7.05 7.24
CA LYS A 134 -8.56 7.90 6.85
C LYS A 134 -8.63 9.18 7.69
N ARG A 135 -8.59 9.03 9.02
CA ARG A 135 -8.66 10.15 9.96
C ARG A 135 -7.48 11.11 9.81
N GLU A 136 -6.28 10.59 9.56
CA GLU A 136 -5.12 11.45 9.32
C GLU A 136 -5.21 12.17 7.98
N ALA A 137 -5.68 11.51 6.93
CA ALA A 137 -5.86 12.11 5.62
C ALA A 137 -6.86 13.27 5.69
N GLU A 138 -8.03 13.05 6.30
CA GLU A 138 -9.06 14.08 6.51
C GLU A 138 -8.58 15.27 7.37
N SER A 139 -7.61 15.05 8.26
CA SER A 139 -7.07 16.11 9.11
C SER A 139 -5.97 16.95 8.43
N LYS A 140 -5.25 16.39 7.46
CA LYS A 140 -4.04 17.02 6.87
C LYS A 140 -4.27 17.58 5.47
N LEU A 141 -5.32 17.14 4.77
CA LEU A 141 -5.70 17.54 3.41
C LEU A 141 -6.99 18.35 3.44
#